data_AF-A0A7X2TFX5-F1
#
_entry.id   AF-A0A7X2TFX5-F1
#
_cell.length_a   1.000
_cell.length_b   1.000
_cell.length_c   1.000
_cell.angle_alpha   90.00
_cell.angle_beta   90.00
_cell.angle_gamma   90.00
#
_symmetry.space_group_name_H-M   'P 1'
#
loop_
_entity.id
_entity.type
_entity.pdbx_description
1 polymer ?
#
loop_
_entity_poly.entity_id
_entity_poly.type
_entity_poly.pdbx_seq_one_letter_code
_entity_poly.pdbx_strand_id
1 'polypeptide(L)'
;MNQKQRSDLEATISQALEEMKEEQGSSFSIDKVNLAELGRRTGISRKRLRKIQKDGFVIKDHALKGTHHGSTVLTGYTALIDDMLRKNNRNSNNIMDILVAHGYSGGLTQVKEYVEQHLYLMPAKREIVSPQ
;
A
#
# COMPACT_ATOMS: atom_id res chain seq x y z
N MET A 1 3.54 -3.04 5.66
CA MET A 1 3.20 -3.95 6.77
C MET A 1 1.79 -4.46 6.52
N ASN A 2 1.65 -5.76 6.37
CA ASN A 2 0.36 -6.40 6.07
C ASN A 2 -0.39 -6.70 7.38
N GLN A 3 -1.70 -6.98 7.32
CA GLN A 3 -2.52 -7.21 8.53
C GLN A 3 -1.96 -8.30 9.44
N LYS A 4 -1.52 -9.43 8.87
CA LYS A 4 -0.91 -10.54 9.62
C LYS A 4 0.29 -10.09 10.47
N GLN A 5 1.24 -9.40 9.85
CA GLN A 5 2.43 -8.88 10.53
C GLN A 5 2.11 -7.89 11.65
N ARG A 6 0.97 -7.19 11.58
CA ARG A 6 0.52 -6.28 12.64
C ARG A 6 -0.06 -7.05 13.81
N SER A 7 -0.95 -8.00 13.53
CA SER A 7 -1.52 -8.88 14.55
C SER A 7 -0.41 -9.61 15.32
N ASP A 8 0.60 -10.13 14.60
CA ASP A 8 1.74 -10.83 15.22
C ASP A 8 2.55 -9.90 16.14
N LEU A 9 2.74 -8.64 15.73
CA LEU A 9 3.50 -7.65 16.50
C LEU A 9 2.70 -7.10 17.69
N GLU A 10 1.39 -6.93 17.55
CA GLU A 10 0.48 -6.60 18.66
C GLU A 10 0.45 -7.73 19.68
N ALA A 11 0.39 -8.99 19.24
CA ALA A 11 0.43 -10.15 20.13
C ALA A 11 1.74 -10.20 20.93
N THR A 12 2.88 -10.00 20.25
CA THR A 12 4.21 -10.01 20.90
C THR A 12 4.35 -8.89 21.94
N ILE A 13 3.86 -7.69 21.63
CA ILE A 13 3.87 -6.56 22.57
C ILE A 13 2.92 -6.83 23.75
N SER A 14 1.72 -7.34 23.47
CA SER A 14 0.71 -7.62 24.51
C SER A 14 1.21 -8.66 25.49
N GLN A 15 1.79 -9.76 24.99
CA GLN A 15 2.40 -10.80 25.82
C GLN A 15 3.53 -10.23 26.68
N ALA A 16 4.45 -9.46 26.10
CA ALA A 16 5.56 -8.87 26.87
C ALA A 16 5.07 -7.86 27.92
N LEU A 17 3.99 -7.14 27.67
CA LEU A 17 3.37 -6.24 28.66
C LEU A 17 2.70 -7.00 29.79
N GLU A 18 2.08 -8.15 29.51
CA GLU A 18 1.46 -9.02 30.51
C GLU A 18 2.52 -9.61 31.44
N GLU A 19 3.62 -10.13 30.92
CA GLU A 19 4.76 -10.60 31.72
C GLU A 19 5.34 -9.47 32.61
N MET A 20 5.50 -8.26 32.07
CA MET A 20 5.96 -7.11 32.85
C MET A 20 4.96 -6.71 33.94
N LYS A 21 3.66 -6.87 33.69
CA LYS A 21 2.60 -6.60 34.67
C LYS A 21 2.61 -7.65 35.79
N GLU A 22 2.85 -8.93 35.46
CA GLU A 22 2.99 -9.99 36.46
C GLU A 22 4.20 -9.74 37.39
N GLU A 23 5.34 -9.31 36.82
CA GLU A 23 6.56 -9.03 37.59
C GLU A 23 6.46 -7.76 38.45
N GLN A 24 5.84 -6.70 37.93
CA GLN A 24 5.71 -5.40 38.63
C GLN A 24 4.49 -5.32 39.54
N GLY A 25 3.51 -6.22 39.35
CA GLY A 25 2.29 -6.29 40.14
C GLY A 25 1.55 -4.94 40.24
N SER A 26 1.36 -4.47 41.47
CA SER A 26 0.65 -3.22 41.79
C SER A 26 1.42 -1.94 41.41
N SER A 27 2.71 -2.04 41.09
CA SER A 27 3.51 -0.90 40.63
C SER A 27 3.43 -0.68 39.11
N PHE A 28 2.81 -1.60 38.38
CA PHE A 28 2.68 -1.53 36.94
C PHE A 28 1.77 -0.36 36.51
N SER A 29 2.28 0.49 35.63
CA SER A 29 1.52 1.56 35.02
C SER A 29 1.80 1.59 33.52
N ILE A 30 0.74 1.47 32.71
CA ILE A 30 0.85 1.37 31.26
C ILE A 30 1.46 2.66 30.64
N ASP A 31 1.24 3.80 31.29
CA ASP A 31 1.79 5.09 30.86
C ASP A 31 3.28 5.25 31.18
N LYS A 32 3.77 4.52 32.19
CA LYS A 32 5.16 4.60 32.69
C LYS A 32 5.97 3.34 32.41
N VAL A 33 5.53 2.48 31.49
CA VAL A 33 6.24 1.24 31.12
C VAL A 33 7.69 1.53 30.73
N ASN A 34 8.59 0.70 31.24
CA ASN A 34 10.00 0.74 30.87
C ASN A 34 10.20 0.28 29.41
N LEU A 35 10.23 1.23 28.47
CA LEU A 35 10.41 0.95 27.05
C LEU A 35 11.75 0.28 26.71
N ALA A 36 12.78 0.42 27.56
CA ALA A 36 14.07 -0.22 27.32
C ALA A 36 13.99 -1.73 27.58
N GLU A 37 13.28 -2.12 28.63
CA GLU A 37 13.02 -3.51 28.97
C GLU A 37 12.05 -4.17 27.99
N LEU A 38 10.96 -3.48 27.65
CA LEU A 38 10.03 -3.94 26.62
C LEU A 38 10.73 -4.18 25.28
N GLY A 39 11.69 -3.34 24.91
CA GLY A 39 12.52 -3.53 23.71
C GLY A 39 13.43 -4.76 23.76
N ARG A 40 13.92 -5.14 24.95
CA ARG A 40 14.71 -6.36 25.14
C ARG A 40 13.86 -7.62 25.01
N ARG A 41 12.63 -7.61 25.54
CA ARG A 41 11.68 -8.74 25.45
C ARG A 41 11.14 -8.93 24.03
N THR A 42 10.77 -7.83 23.36
CA THR A 42 10.10 -7.86 22.05
C THR A 42 11.04 -7.78 20.85
N GLY A 43 12.31 -7.39 21.06
CA GLY A 43 13.25 -7.09 19.98
C GLY A 43 12.93 -5.80 19.19
N ILE A 44 11.97 -5.00 19.65
CA ILE A 44 11.51 -3.79 18.95
C ILE A 44 12.34 -2.58 19.37
N SER A 45 12.73 -1.75 18.39
CA SER A 45 13.44 -0.51 18.68
C SER A 45 12.65 0.43 19.58
N ARG A 46 13.35 1.09 20.51
CA ARG A 46 12.75 2.06 21.45
C ARG A 46 11.98 3.18 20.76
N LYS A 47 12.46 3.67 19.60
CA LYS A 47 11.77 4.71 18.81
C LYS A 47 10.39 4.24 18.36
N ARG A 48 10.29 2.98 17.91
CA ARG A 48 9.03 2.38 17.47
C ARG A 48 8.09 2.14 18.64
N LEU A 49 8.59 1.62 19.76
CA LEU A 49 7.80 1.46 21.00
C LEU A 49 7.25 2.78 21.51
N ARG A 50 8.02 3.88 21.46
CA ARG A 50 7.53 5.22 21.85
C ARG A 50 6.38 5.70 20.98
N LYS A 51 6.38 5.39 19.67
CA LYS A 51 5.26 5.71 18.77
C LYS A 51 4.03 4.87 19.13
N ILE A 52 4.22 3.57 19.30
CA ILE A 52 3.16 2.62 19.67
C ILE A 52 2.53 2.99 21.02
N GLN A 53 3.33 3.42 22.00
CA GLN A 53 2.84 3.92 23.29
C GLN A 53 1.92 5.14 23.14
N LYS A 54 2.28 6.11 22.27
CA LYS A 54 1.40 7.26 21.99
C LYS A 54 0.07 6.86 21.37
N ASP A 55 0.04 5.72 20.67
CA ASP A 55 -1.16 5.14 20.08
C ASP A 55 -1.88 4.17 21.03
N GLY A 56 -1.50 4.09 22.32
CA GLY A 56 -2.13 3.22 23.32
C GLY A 56 -1.76 1.75 23.17
N PHE A 57 -0.58 1.46 22.66
CA PHE A 57 -0.11 0.12 22.29
C PHE A 57 -0.87 -0.56 21.13
N VAL A 58 -1.64 0.21 20.37
CA VAL A 58 -2.32 -0.24 19.16
C VAL A 58 -1.51 0.12 17.92
N ILE A 59 -1.27 -0.84 17.02
CA ILE A 59 -0.56 -0.59 15.76
C ILE A 59 -1.55 -0.09 14.72
N LYS A 60 -1.72 1.22 14.66
CA LYS A 60 -2.58 1.85 13.66
C LYS A 60 -2.03 1.72 12.24
N ASP A 61 -2.95 1.68 11.30
CA ASP A 61 -2.65 1.84 9.89
C ASP A 61 -2.06 3.21 9.59
N HIS A 62 -1.24 3.27 8.54
CA HIS A 62 -0.80 4.56 8.04
C HIS A 62 -2.02 5.28 7.45
N ALA A 63 -2.31 6.49 7.91
CA ALA A 63 -3.54 7.21 7.53
C ALA A 63 -3.65 7.44 6.01
N LEU A 64 -2.52 7.56 5.30
CA LEU A 64 -2.48 7.74 3.83
C LEU A 64 -2.40 6.41 3.06
N LYS A 65 -2.60 5.27 3.71
CA LYS A 65 -2.58 3.98 3.01
C LYS A 65 -3.83 3.88 2.14
N GLY A 66 -3.65 3.71 0.83
CA GLY A 66 -4.76 3.60 -0.12
C GLY A 66 -5.36 4.94 -0.56
N THR A 67 -4.83 6.08 -0.08
CA THR A 67 -5.22 7.39 -0.61
C THR A 67 -4.52 7.62 -1.94
N HIS A 68 -5.28 7.82 -3.00
CA HIS A 68 -4.78 8.24 -4.31
C HIS A 68 -4.95 9.76 -4.46
N HIS A 69 -4.06 10.40 -5.22
CA HIS A 69 -4.19 11.82 -5.54
C HIS A 69 -5.34 11.99 -6.56
N GLY A 70 -6.22 12.97 -6.34
CA GLY A 70 -7.39 13.19 -7.21
C GLY A 70 -7.05 13.60 -8.64
N SER A 71 -5.89 14.24 -8.84
CA SER A 71 -5.32 14.55 -10.15
C SER A 71 -3.86 14.11 -10.18
N THR A 72 -3.45 13.45 -11.26
CA THR A 72 -2.06 13.04 -11.48
C THR A 72 -1.59 13.56 -12.83
N VAL A 73 -0.30 13.47 -13.15
CA VAL A 73 0.20 13.83 -14.49
C VAL A 73 -0.53 13.01 -15.58
N LEU A 74 -0.87 11.75 -15.30
CA LEU A 74 -1.58 10.87 -16.23
C LEU A 74 -3.00 11.36 -16.56
N THR A 75 -3.67 12.07 -15.65
CA THR A 75 -5.07 12.51 -15.89
C THR A 75 -5.20 13.45 -17.08
N GLY A 76 -4.13 14.16 -17.47
CA GLY A 76 -4.11 14.99 -18.68
C GLY A 76 -4.01 14.22 -19.99
N TYR A 77 -3.69 12.92 -19.94
CA TYR A 77 -3.41 12.08 -21.11
C TYR A 77 -4.36 10.90 -21.26
N THR A 78 -5.36 10.77 -20.39
CA THR A 78 -6.31 9.64 -20.39
C THR A 78 -7.03 9.47 -21.72
N ALA A 79 -7.47 10.57 -22.35
CA ALA A 79 -8.13 10.52 -23.65
C ALA A 79 -7.25 9.90 -24.75
N LEU A 80 -5.93 10.15 -24.71
CA LEU A 80 -4.97 9.58 -25.66
C LEU A 80 -4.78 8.08 -25.39
N ILE A 81 -4.68 7.68 -24.11
CA ILE A 81 -4.55 6.27 -23.73
C ILE A 81 -5.81 5.49 -24.10
N ASP A 82 -6.99 6.05 -23.86
CA ASP A 82 -8.27 5.44 -24.19
C ASP A 82 -8.43 5.19 -25.69
N ASP A 83 -8.02 6.15 -26.53
CA ASP A 83 -8.00 5.97 -27.99
C ASP A 83 -7.09 4.83 -28.42
N MET A 84 -5.91 4.71 -27.80
CA MET A 84 -4.98 3.60 -28.05
C MET A 84 -5.56 2.25 -27.62
N LEU A 85 -6.23 2.18 -26.47
CA LEU A 85 -6.89 0.97 -25.98
C LEU A 85 -8.02 0.52 -26.90
N ARG A 86 -8.84 1.46 -27.39
CA ARG A 86 -9.90 1.18 -28.39
C ARG A 86 -9.34 0.67 -29.71
N LYS A 87 -8.14 1.10 -30.09
CA LYS A 87 -7.37 0.58 -31.25
C LYS A 87 -6.67 -0.75 -30.97
N ASN A 88 -7.01 -1.43 -29.87
CA ASN A 88 -6.45 -2.72 -29.46
C ASN A 88 -4.94 -2.66 -29.12
N ASN A 89 -4.41 -1.50 -28.74
CA ASN A 89 -3.03 -1.34 -28.29
C ASN A 89 -2.96 -1.34 -26.76
N ARG A 90 -2.68 -2.51 -26.17
CA ARG A 90 -2.49 -2.69 -24.71
C ARG A 90 -1.02 -2.52 -24.28
N ASN A 91 -0.08 -2.40 -25.21
CA ASN A 91 1.34 -2.43 -24.86
C ASN A 91 1.75 -1.14 -24.15
N SER A 92 1.92 -1.22 -22.83
CA SER A 92 2.21 -0.06 -21.99
C SER A 92 3.53 0.64 -22.36
N ASN A 93 4.52 -0.07 -22.91
CA ASN A 93 5.75 0.57 -23.38
C ASN A 93 5.48 1.44 -24.62
N ASN A 94 4.70 0.91 -25.57
CA ASN A 94 4.32 1.66 -26.76
C ASN A 94 3.46 2.90 -26.41
N ILE A 95 2.52 2.74 -25.46
CA ILE A 95 1.75 3.86 -24.92
C ILE A 95 2.68 4.88 -24.27
N MET A 96 3.64 4.44 -23.45
CA MET A 96 4.61 5.33 -22.80
C MET A 96 5.43 6.14 -23.82
N ASP A 97 5.93 5.52 -24.88
CA ASP A 97 6.72 6.21 -25.91
C ASP A 97 5.90 7.33 -26.59
N ILE A 98 4.63 7.05 -26.89
CA ILE A 98 3.71 8.03 -27.47
C ILE A 98 3.40 9.14 -26.46
N LEU A 99 3.16 8.81 -25.20
CA LEU A 99 2.92 9.78 -24.14
C LEU A 99 4.12 10.73 -23.97
N VAL A 100 5.35 10.19 -23.94
CA VAL A 100 6.59 10.96 -23.82
C VAL A 100 6.76 11.90 -25.02
N ALA A 101 6.42 11.46 -26.23
CA ALA A 101 6.41 12.33 -27.41
C ALA A 101 5.42 13.52 -27.28
N HIS A 102 4.36 13.37 -26.48
CA HIS A 102 3.40 14.42 -26.16
C HIS A 102 3.71 15.16 -24.84
N GLY A 103 4.94 15.02 -24.32
CA GLY A 103 5.42 15.74 -23.15
C GLY A 103 5.09 15.10 -21.79
N TYR A 104 4.67 13.83 -21.76
CA TYR A 104 4.40 13.13 -20.51
C TYR A 104 5.69 12.89 -19.71
N SER A 105 5.68 13.30 -18.44
CA SER A 105 6.81 13.19 -17.49
C SER A 105 6.59 12.16 -16.40
N GLY A 106 5.47 11.41 -16.45
CA GLY A 106 5.14 10.41 -15.42
C GLY A 106 5.82 9.06 -15.63
N GLY A 107 5.49 8.10 -14.76
CA GLY A 107 6.13 6.78 -14.76
C GLY A 107 5.37 5.73 -15.57
N LEU A 108 6.09 4.73 -16.10
CA LEU A 108 5.51 3.57 -16.80
C LEU A 108 4.54 2.77 -15.91
N THR A 109 4.79 2.70 -14.59
CA THR A 109 3.92 1.99 -13.65
C THR A 109 2.50 2.57 -13.65
N GLN A 110 2.35 3.89 -13.72
CA GLN A 110 1.05 4.55 -13.76
C GLN A 110 0.29 4.20 -15.05
N VAL A 111 1.02 4.12 -16.17
CA VAL A 111 0.45 3.70 -17.46
C VAL A 111 -0.02 2.24 -17.40
N LYS A 112 0.77 1.35 -16.79
CA LYS A 112 0.40 -0.07 -16.62
C LYS A 112 -0.86 -0.23 -15.77
N GLU A 113 -0.89 0.40 -14.59
CA GLU A 113 -2.04 0.38 -13.70
C GLU A 113 -3.30 0.91 -14.40
N TYR A 114 -3.18 2.01 -15.15
CA TYR A 114 -4.29 2.57 -15.91
C TYR A 114 -4.78 1.59 -16.99
N VAL A 115 -3.88 1.03 -17.79
CA VAL A 115 -4.23 0.05 -18.84
C VAL A 115 -4.94 -1.17 -18.24
N GLU A 116 -4.47 -1.70 -17.11
CA GLU A 116 -5.10 -2.84 -16.43
C GLU A 116 -6.50 -2.52 -15.91
N GLN A 117 -6.71 -1.31 -15.39
CA GLN A 117 -8.03 -0.84 -14.94
C GLN A 117 -9.00 -0.56 -16.10
N HIS A 118 -8.49 -0.27 -17.30
CA HIS A 118 -9.28 0.17 -18.46
C HIS A 118 -9.34 -0.86 -19.59
N LEU A 119 -9.07 -2.14 -19.30
CA LEU A 119 -9.17 -3.22 -20.31
C LEU A 119 -10.56 -3.36 -20.93
N TYR A 120 -11.61 -2.87 -20.26
CA TYR A 120 -12.97 -2.83 -20.78
C TYR A 120 -13.13 -1.93 -22.02
N LEU A 121 -12.18 -1.02 -22.29
CA LEU A 121 -12.16 -0.19 -23.51
C LEU A 121 -11.67 -0.95 -24.74
N MET A 122 -11.06 -2.12 -24.57
CA MET A 122 -10.55 -2.90 -25.69
C MET A 122 -11.70 -3.56 -26.46
N PRO A 123 -11.61 -3.64 -27.80
CA PRO A 123 -12.60 -4.35 -28.59
C PRO A 123 -12.61 -5.84 -28.23
N ALA A 124 -13.79 -6.46 -28.26
CA ALA A 124 -13.93 -7.89 -28.03
C ALA A 124 -13.08 -8.71 -29.01
N LYS A 125 -12.52 -9.82 -28.53
CA LYS A 125 -11.75 -10.73 -29.37
C LYS A 125 -12.66 -11.26 -30.48
N ARG A 126 -12.28 -11.05 -31.74
CA ARG A 126 -13.03 -11.57 -32.89
C ARG A 126 -13.02 -13.10 -32.84
N GLU A 127 -14.19 -13.71 -32.78
CA GLU A 127 -14.34 -15.15 -33.01
C GLU A 127 -14.37 -15.39 -34.52
N ILE A 128 -13.47 -16.26 -35.01
CA ILE A 128 -13.48 -16.69 -36.39
C ILE A 128 -14.61 -17.71 -36.50
N VAL A 129 -15.76 -17.30 -37.03
CA VAL A 129 -16.85 -18.24 -37.33
C VAL A 129 -16.41 -19.06 -38.54
N SER A 130 -16.35 -20.39 -38.38
CA SER A 130 -16.02 -21.30 -39.49
C SER A 130 -17.02 -21.12 -40.63
N PRO A 131 -16.57 -21.06 -41.90
CA PRO A 131 -17.48 -21.02 -43.03
C PRO A 131 -18.33 -22.30 -43.10
N GLN A 132 -19.62 -22.14 -43.41
CA GLN A 132 -20.58 -23.23 -43.59
C GLN A 132 -20.28 -24.09 -44.81
#